data_AF-I1C5J9-F1
#
_entry.id   AF-I1C5J9-F1
#
_cell.length_a   1.000
_cell.length_b   1.000
_cell.length_c   1.000
_cell.angle_alpha   90.00
_cell.angle_beta   90.00
_cell.angle_gamma   90.00
#
_symmetry.space_group_name_H-M   'P 1'
#
loop_
_entity.id
_entity.type
_entity.pdbx_description
1 polymer ?
#
loop_
_entity_poly.entity_id
_entity_poly.type
_entity_poly.pdbx_seq_one_letter_code
_entity_poly.pdbx_strand_id
1 'polypeptide(L)' 'MKGFHVVMDNAPIHSRDVVDPIISERGYIPVYLPPYSPELNPIESAEGSS' A
#
# COMPACT_ATOMS: atom_id res chain seq x y z
N MET A 1 3.86 5.67 15.25
CA MET A 1 5.22 5.93 14.70
C MET A 1 5.03 6.96 13.59
N LYS A 2 5.72 8.10 13.59
CA LYS A 2 5.55 9.13 12.54
C LYS A 2 6.66 8.98 11.50
N GLY A 3 6.30 9.14 10.22
CA GLY A 3 7.26 9.20 9.10
C GLY A 3 7.44 7.90 8.31
N PHE A 4 6.66 6.86 8.59
CA PHE A 4 6.66 5.61 7.82
C PHE A 4 5.53 5.61 6.80
N HIS A 5 5.79 5.01 5.64
CA HIS A 5 4.83 4.91 4.54
C HIS A 5 4.26 3.49 4.47
N VAL A 6 2.97 3.39 4.15
CA VAL A 6 2.29 2.12 3.85
C VAL A 6 1.99 2.11 2.37
N VAL A 7 2.67 1.23 1.63
CA VAL A 7 2.50 1.08 0.18
C VAL A 7 1.45 0.02 -0.09
N MET A 8 0.44 0.35 -0.89
CA MET A 8 -0.67 -0.55 -1.24
C MET A 8 -0.88 -0.57 -2.76
N ASP A 9 -1.26 -1.72 -3.29
CA ASP A 9 -1.74 -1.83 -4.65
C ASP A 9 -3.16 -1.25 -4.80
N ASN A 10 -3.55 -0.95 -6.03
CA ASN A 10 -4.84 -0.32 -6.33
C ASN A 10 -6.00 -1.33 -6.43
N ALA A 11 -6.00 -2.37 -5.60
CA ALA A 11 -7.06 -3.36 -5.57
C ALA A 11 -8.39 -2.70 -5.14
N PRO A 12 -9.55 -3.02 -5.76
CA PRO A 12 -10.84 -2.42 -5.41
C PRO A 12 -11.26 -2.59 -3.93
N ILE A 13 -10.69 -3.58 -3.24
CA ILE A 13 -10.89 -3.82 -1.81
C ILE A 13 -10.22 -2.74 -0.93
N HIS A 14 -9.20 -2.03 -1.44
CA HIS A 14 -8.53 -0.93 -0.77
C HIS A 14 -9.29 0.38 -1.00
N SER A 15 -10.52 0.45 -0.49
CA SER A 15 -11.30 1.68 -0.51
C SER A 15 -10.61 2.76 0.34
N ARG A 16 -10.16 3.83 -0.34
CA ARG A 16 -9.46 4.96 0.29
C ARG A 16 -10.23 5.58 1.44
N ASP A 17 -11.55 5.65 1.30
CA ASP A 17 -12.46 6.24 2.29
C ASP A 17 -12.43 5.48 3.64
N VAL A 18 -12.11 4.19 3.61
CA VAL A 18 -12.01 3.34 4.80
C VAL A 18 -10.56 3.23 5.28
N VAL A 19 -9.61 3.09 4.36
CA VAL A 19 -8.23 2.74 4.68
C VAL A 19 -7.39 3.95 5.10
N ASP A 20 -7.55 5.10 4.44
CA ASP A 20 -6.76 6.30 4.73
C ASP A 20 -6.92 6.79 6.18
N PRO A 21 -8.14 6.82 6.78
CA PRO A 21 -8.32 7.18 8.18
C PRO A 21 -7.57 6.26 9.15
N ILE A 22 -7.61 4.93 8.90
CA ILE A 22 -6.99 3.92 9.77
C ILE A 22 -5.46 4.05 9.76
N ILE A 23 -4.88 4.28 8.58
CA ILE A 23 -3.44 4.46 8.39
C ILE A 23 -2.98 5.77 9.03
N SER A 24 -3.73 6.85 8.80
CA SER A 24 -3.40 8.19 9.31
C SER A 24 -3.51 8.29 10.82
N GLU A 25 -4.53 7.65 11.44
CA GLU A 25 -4.71 7.60 12.90
C GLU A 25 -3.48 6.99 13.61
N ARG A 26 -2.82 6.03 12.97
CA ARG A 26 -1.61 5.38 13.50
C ARG A 26 -0.32 6.16 13.24
N GLY A 27 -0.41 7.26 12.48
CA GLY A 27 0.70 8.16 12.14
C GLY A 27 1.49 7.78 10.89
N TYR A 28 0.93 6.88 10.06
CA TYR A 28 1.51 6.46 8.79
C TYR A 28 1.01 7.30 7.61
N ILE A 29 1.72 7.23 6.48
CA ILE A 29 1.36 7.91 5.24
C ILE A 29 0.98 6.86 4.18
N PRO A 30 -0.27 6.82 3.68
CA PRO A 30 -0.66 5.88 2.63
C PRO A 30 -0.06 6.29 1.28
N VAL A 31 0.48 5.31 0.54
CA VAL A 31 1.01 5.46 -0.82
C VAL A 31 0.40 4.39 -1.70
N TYR A 32 -0.25 4.80 -2.79
CA TYR A 32 -0.94 3.89 -3.70
C TYR A 32 -0.12 3.71 -4.97
N LEU A 33 0.09 2.46 -5.38
CA LEU A 33 0.72 2.14 -6.65
C LEU A 33 -0.19 2.53 -7.83
N PRO A 34 0.40 2.91 -8.99
CA PRO A 34 -0.38 3.12 -10.20
C PRO A 34 -1.12 1.82 -10.60
N PRO A 35 -2.30 1.94 -11.25
CA PRO A 35 -3.06 0.77 -11.68
C PRO A 35 -2.25 -0.14 -12.60
N TYR A 36 -2.38 -1.46 -12.41
CA TYR A 36 -1.75 -2.49 -13.25
C TYR A 36 -0.22 -2.44 -13.35
N SER A 37 0.46 -1.98 -12.28
CA SER A 37 1.92 -2.06 -12.15
C SER A 37 2.37 -3.12 -11.12
N PRO A 38 2.18 -4.43 -11.40
CA PRO A 38 2.68 -5.50 -10.53
C PRO A 38 4.20 -5.45 -10.37
N GLU A 39 4.94 -4.97 -11.38
CA GLU A 39 6.39 -4.77 -11.34
C GLU A 39 6.85 -3.75 -10.27
N LEU A 40 5.95 -2.89 -9.80
CA LEU A 40 6.22 -1.91 -8.75
C LEU A 40 5.79 -2.39 -7.37
N ASN A 41 5.17 -3.57 -7.26
CA ASN A 41 4.79 -4.15 -5.97
C ASN A 41 5.98 -4.90 -5.37
N PRO A 42 6.58 -4.42 -4.26
CA PRO A 42 7.75 -5.06 -3.66
C PRO A 42 7.49 -6.49 -3.20
N ILE A 43 6.23 -6.87 -2.98
CA ILE A 43 5.84 -8.21 -2.53
C ILE A 43 6.00 -9.26 -3.64
N GLU A 44 5.80 -8.91 -4.91
CA GLU A 44 5.91 -9.84 -6.05
C GLU A 44 7.35 -10.34 -6.23
N SER A 45 8.32 -9.46 -5.96
CA SER A 45 9.75 -9.82 -5.98
C SER A 45 10.16 -10.71 -4.79
N ALA A 46 9.44 -10.63 -3.67
CA ALA A 46 9.67 -11.48 -2.50
C ALA A 46 9.07 -12.89 -2.69
N GLU A 47 7.88 -12.97 -3.30
CA GLU A 47 7.19 -14.25 -3.58
C GLU A 47 7.90 -15.07 -4.66
N GLY A 48 8.53 -14.43 -5.65
CA GLY A 48 9.28 -15.09 -6.73
C GLY A 48 10.64 -15.71 -6.32
N SER A 49 10.98 -15.69 -5.03
CA SER A 49 12.24 -16.21 -4.48
C SER A 49 12.10 -17.57 -3.77
N SER A 50 10.99 -18.29 -4.00
CA SER A 50 10.81 -19.69 -3.53
C SER A 50 11.40 -20.74 -4.46
#